data_AF-A0A377TY23-F1
#
_entry.id   AF-A0A377TY23-F1
#
_cell.length_a   1.000
_cell.length_b   1.000
_cell.length_c   1.000
_cell.angle_alpha   90.00
_cell.angle_beta   90.00
_cell.angle_gamma   90.00
#
_symmetry.space_group_name_H-M   'P 1'
#
loop_
_entity.id
_entity.type
_entity.pdbx_description
1 polymer ?
#
loop_
_entity_poly.entity_id
_entity_poly.type
_entity_poly.pdbx_seq_one_letter_code
_entity_poly.pdbx_strand_id
1 'polypeptide(L)' 'MKGTNPEELIGAAHAACFSMALSLMLSEEGYTATSIDTTAVVTLNKTDGGFAITDIALQKPDRPAGRLSGGVR' A
#
# COMPACT_ATOMS: atom_id res chain seq x y z
N MET A 1 8.00 -15.65 16.73
CA MET A 1 7.29 -15.56 15.43
C MET A 1 6.23 -14.48 15.59
N LYS A 2 6.28 -13.40 14.82
CA LYS A 2 5.16 -12.43 14.83
C LYS A 2 3.95 -13.13 14.20
N GLY A 3 2.82 -13.12 14.90
CA GLY A 3 1.59 -13.74 14.41
C GLY A 3 0.88 -12.81 13.44
N THR A 4 0.23 -13.38 12.44
CA THR A 4 -0.68 -12.65 11.55
C THR A 4 -1.92 -12.23 12.31
N ASN A 5 -2.37 -11.00 12.11
CA ASN A 5 -3.64 -10.50 12.62
C ASN A 5 -4.55 -9.99 11.47
N PRO A 6 -5.89 -9.95 11.68
CA PRO A 6 -6.82 -9.52 10.65
C PRO A 6 -6.51 -8.15 10.04
N GLU A 7 -6.01 -7.20 10.85
CA GLU A 7 -5.64 -5.85 10.40
C GLU A 7 -4.44 -5.90 9.44
N GLU A 8 -3.46 -6.78 9.67
CA GLU A 8 -2.35 -6.99 8.74
C GLU A 8 -2.84 -7.52 7.39
N LEU A 9 -3.81 -8.45 7.39
CA LEU A 9 -4.39 -8.99 6.16
C LEU A 9 -5.18 -7.94 5.39
N ILE A 10 -5.97 -7.13 6.09
CA ILE A 10 -6.72 -6.02 5.47
C ILE A 10 -5.76 -4.98 4.89
N GLY A 11 -4.70 -4.62 5.63
CA GLY A 11 -3.66 -3.72 5.14
C GLY A 11 -2.98 -4.26 3.88
N ALA A 12 -2.57 -5.53 3.89
CA ALA A 12 -1.95 -6.17 2.74
C ALA A 12 -2.88 -6.20 1.51
N ALA A 13 -4.16 -6.53 1.69
CA ALA A 13 -5.15 -6.51 0.62
C ALA A 13 -5.34 -5.10 0.05
N HIS A 14 -5.46 -4.09 0.91
CA HIS A 14 -5.63 -2.71 0.47
C HIS A 14 -4.40 -2.19 -0.31
N ALA A 15 -3.19 -2.44 0.21
CA ALA A 15 -1.95 -2.07 -0.48
C ALA A 15 -1.86 -2.72 -1.87
N ALA A 16 -2.23 -4.00 -2.01
CA ALA A 16 -2.21 -4.70 -3.28
C ALA A 16 -3.24 -4.14 -4.28
N CYS A 17 -4.48 -3.91 -3.84
CA CYS A 17 -5.53 -3.32 -4.68
C CYS A 17 -5.13 -1.92 -5.15
N PHE A 18 -4.57 -1.08 -4.28
CA PHE A 18 -4.12 0.26 -4.65
C PHE A 18 -2.98 0.21 -5.67
N SER A 19 -1.95 -0.61 -5.43
CA SER A 19 -0.83 -0.77 -6.39
C SER A 19 -1.32 -1.21 -7.77
N MET A 20 -2.28 -2.13 -7.82
CA MET A 20 -2.88 -2.60 -9.08
C MET A 20 -3.64 -1.49 -9.80
N ALA A 21 -4.50 -0.76 -9.09
CA ALA A 21 -5.27 0.34 -9.66
C ALA A 21 -4.35 1.46 -10.17
N LEU A 22 -3.31 1.81 -9.42
CA LEU A 22 -2.32 2.81 -9.82
C LEU A 22 -1.56 2.38 -11.08
N SER A 23 -1.20 1.10 -11.18
CA SER A 23 -0.56 0.53 -12.38
C SER A 23 -1.43 0.71 -13.63
N LEU A 24 -2.74 0.48 -13.49
CA LEU A 24 -3.70 0.64 -14.58
C LEU A 24 -3.79 2.11 -15.01
N MET A 25 -3.98 3.03 -14.07
CA MET A 25 -4.09 4.47 -14.36
C MET A 25 -2.84 5.02 -15.05
N LEU A 26 -1.64 4.60 -14.60
CA LEU A 26 -0.39 5.00 -15.26
C LEU A 26 -0.31 4.48 -16.70
N SER A 27 -0.76 3.24 -16.92
CA SER A 27 -0.76 2.63 -18.25
C SER A 27 -1.73 3.34 -19.21
N GLU A 28 -2.90 3.77 -18.72
CA GLU A 28 -3.88 4.55 -19.49
C GLU A 28 -3.33 5.91 -19.94
N GLU A 29 -2.50 6.55 -19.13
CA GLU A 29 -1.81 7.80 -19.45
C GLU A 29 -0.50 7.59 -20.25
N GLY A 30 -0.19 6.36 -20.64
CA GLY A 30 1.00 6.03 -21.45
C GLY A 30 2.31 5.91 -20.67
N TYR A 31 2.27 5.85 -19.34
CA TYR A 31 3.41 5.61 -18.48
C TYR A 31 3.55 4.12 -18.15
N THR A 32 4.78 3.60 -18.24
CA THR A 32 5.09 2.24 -17.77
C THR A 32 5.76 2.30 -16.40
N ALA A 33 5.04 1.88 -15.36
CA ALA A 33 5.61 1.78 -14.01
C ALA A 33 6.61 0.61 -13.93
N THR A 34 7.83 0.88 -13.46
CA THR A 34 8.87 -0.15 -13.27
C THR A 34 8.78 -0.85 -11.92
N SER A 35 8.31 -0.16 -10.90
CA SER A 35 7.95 -0.72 -9.58
C SER A 35 6.86 0.14 -8.94
N ILE A 36 5.88 -0.51 -8.31
CA ILE A 36 4.87 0.15 -7.49
C ILE A 36 4.82 -0.57 -6.15
N ASP A 37 5.52 0.00 -5.18
CA ASP A 37 5.52 -0.49 -3.82
C ASP A 37 4.60 0.39 -2.95
N THR A 38 3.63 -0.26 -2.29
CA THR A 38 2.66 0.40 -1.40
C THR A 38 2.66 -0.29 -0.05
N THR A 39 2.67 0.49 1.03
CA THR A 39 2.47 0.03 2.40
C THR A 39 1.16 0.61 2.93
N ALA A 40 0.34 -0.21 3.56
CA ALA A 40 -0.88 0.23 4.23
C ALA A 40 -0.71 0.12 5.75
N VAL A 41 -0.86 1.24 6.44
CA VAL A 41 -0.84 1.31 7.90
C VAL A 41 -2.28 1.34 8.39
N VAL A 42 -2.71 0.25 9.03
CA VAL A 42 -4.07 0.10 9.57
C VAL A 42 -4.11 0.57 11.02
N THR A 43 -4.96 1.55 11.30
CA THR A 43 -5.19 2.07 12.65
C THR A 43 -6.38 1.36 13.29
N LEU A 44 -6.10 0.63 14.37
CA LEU A 44 -7.13 0.02 15.22
C LEU A 44 -7.28 0.84 16.50
N ASN A 45 -8.44 1.46 16.69
CA ASN A 45 -8.74 2.28 17.86
C ASN A 45 -9.83 1.65 18.73
N LYS A 46 -9.80 1.97 20.02
CA LYS A 46 -10.86 1.62 20.96
C LYS A 46 -11.96 2.68 20.90
N THR A 47 -13.19 2.22 20.80
CA THR A 47 -14.44 3.00 20.78
C THR A 47 -15.35 2.54 21.92
N ASP A 48 -16.45 3.24 22.17
CA ASP A 48 -17.40 2.90 23.23
C ASP A 48 -18.00 1.49 23.07
N GLY A 49 -18.06 0.98 21.83
CA GLY A 49 -18.59 -0.35 21.50
C GLY A 49 -17.56 -1.47 21.31
N GLY A 50 -16.25 -1.20 21.46
CA GLY A 50 -15.19 -2.18 21.21
C GLY A 50 -14.02 -1.63 20.39
N PHE A 51 -13.28 -2.48 19.69
CA PHE A 51 -12.22 -2.05 18.77
C PHE A 51 -12.75 -1.87 17.35
N ALA A 52 -12.32 -0.81 16.67
CA ALA A 52 -12.70 -0.52 15.30
C ALA A 52 -11.47 -0.08 14.51
N ILE A 53 -11.39 -0.48 13.24
CA ILE A 53 -10.44 0.08 12.28
C ILE A 53 -10.98 1.45 11.89
N THR A 54 -10.27 2.53 12.24
CA THR A 54 -10.72 3.90 11.95
C THR A 54 -10.09 4.44 10.68
N ASP A 55 -8.86 4.02 10.37
CA ASP A 55 -8.07 4.59 9.29
C ASP A 55 -7.16 3.54 8.64
N ILE A 56 -6.92 3.68 7.34
CA ILE A 56 -5.89 2.96 6.60
C ILE A 56 -5.08 3.98 5.79
N ALA A 57 -3.85 4.26 6.22
CA ALA A 57 -2.97 5.20 5.55
C ALA A 57 -2.07 4.49 4.54
N LEU A 58 -2.12 4.92 3.27
CA LEU A 58 -1.27 4.39 2.20
C LEU A 58 -0.01 5.24 2.05
N GLN A 59 1.14 4.58 2.01
CA GLN A 59 2.45 5.22 1.94
C GLN A 59 3.39 4.42 1.04
N LYS A 60 4.43 5.07 0.51
CA LYS A 60 5.57 4.34 -0.05
C LYS A 60 6.29 3.59 1.08
N PRO A 61 6.92 2.43 0.82
CA PRO A 61 7.68 1.73 1.83
C PRO A 61 8.84 2.59 2.33
N ASP A 62 9.13 2.47 3.62
CA ASP A 62 10.35 2.98 4.23
C ASP A 62 11.54 2.05 3.89
N ARG A 63 11.92 2.02 2.62
CA ARG A 63 13.20 1.48 2.17
C ARG A 63 13.95 2.58 1.42
N PRO A 64 15.29 2.60 1.46
CA PRO A 64 16.06 3.49 0.59
C PRO A 64 15.62 3.22 -0.85
N ALA A 65 15.12 4.27 -1.51
CA ALA A 65 14.57 4.17 -2.86
C ALA A 65 15.58 3.44 -3.75
N GLY A 66 15.21 2.23 -4.18
CA GLY A 66 15.95 1.54 -5.23
C GLY A 66 16.04 2.49 -6.42
N ARG A 67 17.27 2.80 -6.83
CA ARG A 67 17.59 3.67 -7.96
C ARG A 67 16.60 3.43 -9.09
N LEU A 68 15.86 4.48 -9.48
CA LEU A 68 15.01 4.47 -10.67
C LEU A 68 15.94 4.30 -11.89
N SER A 69 16.29 3.06 -12.23
CA SER A 69 16.99 2.72 -13.46
C SER A 69 15.96 2.67 -14.58
N GLY A 70 15.63 3.84 -15.11
CA GLY A 70 14.70 3.98 -16.22
C GLY A 70 14.94 5.29 -16.92
N GLY A 71 15.99 5.34 -17.74
CA GLY A 71 16.14 6.39 -18.74
C GLY A 71 14.94 6.33 -19.68
N VAL A 72 14.18 7.42 -19.69
CA VAL A 72 13.20 7.75 -20.71
C VAL A 72 13.92 7.76 -22.06
N ARG A 73 13.34 7.08 -23.04
CA ARG A 73 13.55 7.44 -24.45
C ARG A 73 12.69 8.65 -24.76
#